data_AF-T2IY88-F1
#
_entry.id   AF-T2IY88-F1
#
_cell.length_a   1.000
_cell.length_b   1.000
_cell.length_c   1.000
_cell.angle_alpha   90.00
_cell.angle_beta   90.00
_cell.angle_gamma   90.00
#
_symmetry.space_group_name_H-M   'P 1'
#
loop_
_entity.id
_entity.type
_entity.pdbx_description
1 polymer ?
#
loop_
_entity_poly.entity_id
_entity_poly.type
_entity_poly.pdbx_seq_one_letter_code
_entity_poly.pdbx_strand_id
1 'polypeptide(L)'
;MFLFHELPGFARQAVIEECFRVTKPGGTFVICDSMQLADTPEFEGMLNNFSAMFHEPYYQDYIRDNLGERLEKAGFELLETQLHFLSKYWVARKPDSTTLIQNN
;
A
#
# COMPACT_ATOMS: atom_id res chain seq x y z
N MET A 1 -12.67 8.91 -1.63
CA MET A 1 -12.36 8.11 -2.82
C MET A 1 -10.92 7.65 -2.65
N PHE A 2 -10.71 6.34 -2.49
CA PHE A 2 -9.37 5.75 -2.43
C PHE A 2 -9.17 4.86 -3.66
N LEU A 3 -7.92 4.51 -3.99
CA LEU A 3 -7.59 3.95 -5.32
C LEU A 3 -7.23 2.47 -5.26
N PHE A 4 -6.46 2.03 -4.27
CA PHE A 4 -5.85 0.71 -4.28
C PHE A 4 -6.89 -0.40 -4.12
N HIS A 5 -7.95 -0.19 -3.32
CA HIS A 5 -9.01 -1.19 -3.19
C HIS A 5 -9.90 -1.35 -4.43
N GLU A 6 -9.78 -0.44 -5.40
CA GLU A 6 -10.50 -0.43 -6.68
C GLU A 6 -9.74 -1.15 -7.80
N LEU A 7 -8.50 -1.59 -7.53
CA LEU A 7 -7.61 -2.18 -8.51
C LEU A 7 -7.43 -3.68 -8.26
N PRO A 8 -7.36 -4.53 -9.30
CA PRO A 8 -6.88 -5.89 -9.14
C PRO A 8 -5.40 -5.93 -8.73
N GLY A 9 -4.96 -7.00 -8.08
CA GLY A 9 -3.62 -7.10 -7.51
C GLY A 9 -2.44 -6.87 -8.47
N PHE A 10 -2.57 -7.21 -9.76
CA PHE A 10 -1.53 -6.92 -10.75
C PHE A 10 -1.42 -5.41 -11.04
N ALA A 11 -2.55 -4.70 -11.07
CA ALA A 11 -2.59 -3.27 -11.33
C ALA A 11 -2.08 -2.48 -10.12
N ARG A 12 -2.38 -2.94 -8.89
CA ARG A 12 -1.79 -2.36 -7.66
C ARG A 12 -0.26 -2.38 -7.71
N GLN A 13 0.33 -3.50 -8.14
CA GLN A 13 1.78 -3.61 -8.29
C GLN A 13 2.32 -2.64 -9.35
N ALA A 14 1.72 -2.63 -10.54
CA ALA A 14 2.15 -1.75 -11.64
C ALA A 14 2.10 -0.26 -11.26
N VAL A 15 1.06 0.15 -10.52
CA VAL A 15 0.96 1.52 -9.98
C VAL A 15 2.12 1.83 -9.05
N ILE A 16 2.44 0.93 -8.12
CA ILE A 16 3.56 1.13 -7.16
C ILE A 16 4.90 1.21 -7.89
N GLU A 17 5.13 0.37 -8.90
CA GLU A 17 6.34 0.39 -9.73
C GLU A 17 6.48 1.71 -10.50
N GLU A 18 5.40 2.23 -11.08
CA GLU A 18 5.42 3.54 -11.73
C GLU A 18 5.64 4.68 -10.74
N CYS A 19 5.02 4.62 -9.55
CA CYS A 19 5.29 5.56 -8.46
C CYS A 19 6.77 5.54 -8.05
N PHE A 20 7.40 4.36 -7.96
CA PHE A 20 8.83 4.25 -7.71
C PHE A 20 9.67 4.87 -8.82
N ARG A 21 9.33 4.62 -10.09
CA ARG A 21 10.04 5.17 -11.26
C ARG A 21 10.05 6.70 -11.25
N VAL A 22 8.91 7.34 -10.95
CA VAL A 22 8.78 8.81 -10.98
C VAL A 22 9.23 9.51 -9.71
N THR A 23 9.27 8.81 -8.57
CA THR A 23 9.77 9.38 -7.32
C THR A 23 11.27 9.62 -7.45
N LYS A 24 11.73 10.82 -7.07
CA LYS A 24 13.17 11.14 -7.03
C LYS A 24 13.87 10.34 -5.91
N PRO A 25 15.18 10.05 -6.02
CA PRO A 25 15.96 9.50 -4.90
C PRO A 25 15.77 10.34 -3.63
N GLY A 26 15.61 9.68 -2.48
CA GLY A 26 15.28 10.31 -1.20
C GLY A 26 13.83 10.80 -1.07
N GLY A 27 13.02 10.68 -2.11
CA GLY A 27 11.63 11.11 -2.13
C GLY A 27 10.71 10.19 -1.33
N THR A 28 9.63 10.75 -0.80
CA THR A 28 8.60 10.02 -0.06
C THR A 28 7.39 9.76 -0.95
N PHE A 29 6.88 8.54 -0.92
CA PHE A 29 5.60 8.13 -1.49
C PHE A 29 4.66 7.69 -0.36
N VAL A 30 3.41 8.12 -0.40
CA VAL A 30 2.41 7.81 0.62
C VAL A 30 1.18 7.22 -0.04
N ILE A 31 0.77 6.04 0.42
CA ILE A 31 -0.55 5.47 0.10
C ILE A 31 -1.47 5.81 1.26
N CYS A 32 -2.67 6.32 0.97
CA CYS A 32 -3.78 6.44 1.92
C CYS A 32 -4.97 5.70 1.33
N ASP A 33 -5.42 4.66 2.03
CA ASP A 33 -6.49 3.79 1.55
C ASP A 33 -7.22 3.11 2.72
N SER A 34 -8.17 2.21 2.45
CA SER A 34 -8.93 1.48 3.47
C SER A 34 -7.99 0.60 4.32
N MET A 35 -8.31 0.43 5.60
CA MET A 35 -7.62 -0.55 6.45
C MET A 35 -7.66 -1.97 5.86
N GLN A 36 -6.76 -2.83 6.33
CA GLN A 36 -6.63 -4.23 5.94
C GLN A 36 -6.94 -5.16 7.12
N LEU A 37 -7.20 -6.44 6.85
CA LEU A 37 -7.56 -7.42 7.88
C LEU A 37 -6.50 -7.56 8.99
N ALA A 38 -5.22 -7.35 8.64
CA ALA A 38 -4.12 -7.43 9.58
C ALA A 38 -4.11 -6.29 10.63
N ASP A 39 -4.88 -5.22 10.42
CA ASP A 39 -4.83 -4.03 11.27
C ASP A 39 -5.67 -4.15 12.54
N THR A 40 -6.85 -4.77 12.45
CA THR A 40 -7.81 -4.81 13.57
C THR A 40 -8.78 -5.99 13.40
N PRO A 41 -8.54 -7.14 14.08
CA PRO A 41 -9.40 -8.32 13.99
C PRO A 41 -10.88 -8.06 14.29
N GLU A 42 -11.16 -7.08 15.16
CA GLU A 42 -12.51 -6.68 15.56
C GLU A 42 -13.35 -6.14 14.39
N PHE A 43 -12.71 -5.67 13.32
CA PHE A 43 -13.38 -5.13 12.13
C PHE A 43 -13.53 -6.13 10.98
N GLU A 44 -13.07 -7.38 11.13
CA GLU A 44 -13.12 -8.41 10.07
C GLU A 44 -14.53 -8.59 9.50
N GLY A 45 -15.56 -8.69 10.35
CA GLY A 45 -16.94 -8.85 9.90
C GLY A 45 -17.45 -7.64 9.09
N MET A 46 -17.04 -6.43 9.47
CA MET A 46 -17.40 -5.20 8.77
C MET A 46 -16.71 -5.10 7.41
N LEU A 47 -15.40 -5.40 7.34
CA LEU A 47 -14.63 -5.39 6.09
C LEU A 47 -15.15 -6.46 5.10
N ASN A 48 -15.45 -7.66 5.59
CA ASN A 48 -16.00 -8.71 4.73
C ASN A 48 -17.38 -8.32 4.17
N ASN A 49 -18.23 -7.69 4.97
CA ASN A 49 -19.55 -7.22 4.54
C ASN A 49 -19.47 -6.02 3.59
N PHE A 50 -18.45 -5.16 3.71
CA PHE A 50 -18.29 -3.97 2.87
C PHE A 50 -18.31 -4.33 1.36
N SER A 51 -17.49 -5.31 0.97
CA SER A 51 -17.45 -5.77 -0.44
C SER A 51 -18.81 -6.23 -0.95
N ALA A 52 -19.60 -6.93 -0.13
CA ALA A 52 -20.93 -7.41 -0.52
C ALA A 52 -21.95 -6.27 -0.66
N MET A 53 -21.89 -5.27 0.22
CA MET A 53 -22.83 -4.13 0.19
C MET A 53 -22.57 -3.18 -0.99
N PHE A 54 -21.31 -2.93 -1.30
CA PHE A 54 -20.89 -1.95 -2.31
C PHE A 54 -20.53 -2.59 -3.66
N HIS A 55 -20.62 -3.92 -3.77
CA HIS A 55 -20.29 -4.68 -4.97
C HIS A 55 -18.86 -4.44 -5.47
N GLU A 56 -17.94 -4.23 -4.53
CA GLU A 56 -16.53 -3.94 -4.83
C GLU A 56 -15.79 -5.22 -5.20
N PRO A 57 -15.42 -5.43 -6.49
CA PRO A 57 -14.95 -6.71 -6.98
C PRO A 57 -13.53 -7.06 -6.50
N TYR A 58 -12.71 -6.06 -6.16
CA TYR A 58 -11.32 -6.24 -5.77
C TYR A 58 -11.07 -6.08 -4.28
N TYR A 59 -12.07 -5.64 -3.52
CA TYR A 59 -11.91 -5.30 -2.10
C TYR A 59 -11.46 -6.50 -1.25
N GLN A 60 -12.03 -7.68 -1.49
CA GLN A 60 -11.66 -8.90 -0.76
C GLN A 60 -10.19 -9.29 -0.97
N ASP A 61 -9.72 -9.16 -2.20
CA ASP A 61 -8.31 -9.39 -2.53
C ASP A 61 -7.42 -8.30 -1.92
N TYR A 62 -7.87 -7.05 -1.96
CA TYR A 62 -7.18 -5.89 -1.38
C TYR A 62 -6.97 -5.98 0.15
N ILE A 63 -8.00 -6.32 0.94
CA ILE A 63 -7.90 -6.34 2.42
C ILE A 63 -6.99 -7.46 2.95
N ARG A 64 -6.65 -8.44 2.10
CA ARG A 64 -5.71 -9.54 2.39
C ARG A 64 -4.31 -9.29 1.85
N ASP A 65 -4.15 -8.27 1.01
CA ASP A 65 -2.89 -7.96 0.34
C ASP A 65 -1.87 -7.38 1.32
N ASN A 66 -0.57 -7.53 1.05
CA ASN A 66 0.46 -6.86 1.84
C ASN A 66 1.06 -5.70 1.04
N LEU A 67 0.51 -4.49 1.25
CA LEU A 67 1.03 -3.30 0.55
C LEU A 67 2.46 -2.94 0.96
N GLY A 68 2.89 -3.31 2.17
CA GLY A 68 4.27 -3.12 2.62
C GLY A 68 5.25 -3.92 1.77
N GLU A 69 5.01 -5.22 1.61
CA GLU A 69 5.83 -6.10 0.75
C GLU A 69 5.84 -5.63 -0.71
N ARG A 70 4.73 -5.07 -1.21
CA ARG A 70 4.68 -4.53 -2.58
C ARG A 70 5.52 -3.28 -2.77
N LEU A 71 5.51 -2.38 -1.78
CA LEU A 71 6.36 -1.20 -1.74
C LEU A 71 7.84 -1.62 -1.76
N GLU A 72 8.21 -2.56 -0.88
CA GLU A 72 9.57 -3.12 -0.81
C GLU A 72 9.98 -3.80 -2.12
N LYS A 73 9.09 -4.59 -2.71
CA LYS A 73 9.33 -5.23 -4.01
C LYS A 73 9.60 -4.23 -5.14
N ALA A 74 8.95 -3.06 -5.12
CA ALA A 74 9.21 -1.99 -6.09
C ALA A 74 10.51 -1.23 -5.81
N GLY A 75 11.13 -1.43 -4.65
CA GLY A 75 12.39 -0.80 -4.23
C GLY A 75 12.23 0.35 -3.24
N PHE A 76 11.02 0.62 -2.74
CA PHE A 76 10.84 1.56 -1.63
C PHE A 76 11.28 0.94 -0.29
N GLU A 77 11.69 1.77 0.64
CA GLU A 77 11.83 1.44 2.06
C GLU A 77 10.55 1.85 2.78
N LEU A 78 9.81 0.89 3.36
CA LEU A 78 8.66 1.20 4.19
C LEU A 78 9.13 1.80 5.51
N LEU A 79 8.74 3.05 5.79
CA LEU A 79 9.15 3.75 7.00
C LEU A 79 8.18 3.48 8.17
N GLU A 80 6.89 3.59 7.88
CA GLU A 80 5.84 3.39 8.88
C GLU A 80 4.48 3.12 8.22
N THR A 81 3.57 2.58 9.02
CA THR A 81 2.14 2.57 8.72
C THR A 81 1.36 3.23 9.85
N GLN A 82 0.33 3.98 9.50
CA GLN A 82 -0.53 4.65 10.49
C GLN A 82 -1.99 4.33 10.22
N LEU A 83 -2.73 3.97 11.26
CA LEU A 83 -4.16 3.72 11.20
C LEU A 83 -4.92 4.89 11.83
N HIS A 84 -5.81 5.51 11.06
CA HIS A 84 -6.66 6.62 11.46
C HIS A 84 -8.11 6.24 11.14
N PHE A 85 -8.77 5.58 12.10
CA PHE A 85 -10.09 4.96 11.91
C PHE A 85 -10.09 3.98 10.73
N LEU A 86 -10.95 4.15 9.72
CA LEU A 86 -11.01 3.25 8.55
C LEU A 86 -9.94 3.52 7.48
N SER A 87 -9.10 4.55 7.68
CA SER A 87 -8.05 4.92 6.74
C SER A 87 -6.70 4.45 7.26
N LYS A 88 -5.93 3.79 6.41
CA LYS A 88 -4.54 3.42 6.68
C LYS A 88 -3.60 4.13 5.74
N TYR A 89 -2.46 4.53 6.28
CA TYR A 89 -1.37 5.17 5.58
C TYR A 89 -0.18 4.23 5.54
N TRP A 90 0.46 4.13 4.38
CA TRP A 90 1.80 3.54 4.21
C TRP A 90 2.73 4.65 3.76
N VAL A 91 3.73 4.96 4.57
CA VAL A 91 4.72 6.00 4.28
C VAL A 91 6.01 5.29 3.88
N ALA A 92 6.45 5.48 2.64
CA ALA A 92 7.63 4.81 2.11
C ALA A 92 8.59 5.80 1.44
N ARG A 93 9.87 5.50 1.48
CA ARG A 93 10.92 6.35 0.90
C ARG A 93 11.66 5.62 -0.20
N LYS A 94 11.94 6.31 -1.30
CA LYS A 94 12.89 5.82 -2.30
C LYS A 94 14.31 6.02 -1.76
N PRO A 95 15.16 5.00 -1.73
CA PRO A 95 16.53 5.13 -1.26
C PRO A 95 17.28 6.28 -1.96
N ASP A 96 18.21 6.91 -1.25
CA ASP A 96 19.11 7.89 -1.84
C ASP A 96 20.09 7.21 -2.80
N SER A 97 20.42 7.88 -3.91
CA SER A 97 21.43 7.39 -4.86
C SER A 97 22.83 7.26 -4.24
N THR A 98 23.08 7.92 -3.12
CA THR A 98 24.39 7.97 -2.45
C THR A 98 24.70 6.69 -1.67
N THR A 99 23.68 5.96 -1.19
CA THR A 99 23.86 4.77 -0.35
C THR A 99 24.50 3.60 -1.11
N LEU A 100 24.46 3.60 -2.44
CA LEU A 100 25.06 2.56 -3.29
C LEU A 100 26.58 2.70 -3.45
N ILE A 101 27.17 3.85 -3.11
CA ILE A 101 28.61 4.12 -3.39
C ILE A 101 29.50 3.69 -2.21
N GLN A 102 28.95 3.44 -1.02
CA GLN A 102 29.76 3.11 0.17
C GLN A 102 29.95 1.62 0.44
N ASN A 103 29.37 0.73 -0.38
CA ASN A 103 29.43 -0.73 -0.19
C ASN A 103 30.25 -1.47 -1.27
N ASN A 104 31.15 -0.78 -1.98
CA ASN A 104 32.10 -1.38 -2.93
C ASN A 104 33.55 -1.08 -2.54
#